data_AF-A0A495M9M5-F1
#
_entry.id   AF-A0A495M9M5-F1
#
_cell.length_a   1.000
_cell.length_b   1.000
_cell.length_c   1.000
_cell.angle_alpha   90.00
_cell.angle_beta   90.00
_cell.angle_gamma   90.00
#
_symmetry.space_group_name_H-M   'P 1'
#
loop_
_entity.id
_entity.type
_entity.pdbx_description
1 polymer ?
#
loop_
_entity_poly.entity_id
_entity_poly.type
_entity_poly.pdbx_seq_one_letter_code
_entity_poly.pdbx_strand_id
1 'polypeptide(L)'
;MHTVNIFKNIIPIIIAATAFYGCSRKHTSKTNVAISEITFKQDSLAFELCKMYGFDQGIRDSKLTFNKKELMPKVDSISFANLVNFVTKNGYPTETLLGKRNIKQECVESAAVAILLHNPHRLVNEKVYFDLFLKEVKKGNIDSNFFASVLDKYYWINSPNKKKRKVFYGSEFGKPCIQTKEATNKARIEIGLLPLKEEEFIDCGQEELNMPKKQIAY
;
A
#
# COMPACT_ATOMS: atom_id res chain seq x y z
N MET A 1 -45.50 35.45 -44.87
CA MET A 1 -44.08 35.77 -44.63
C MET A 1 -43.96 36.48 -43.30
N HIS A 2 -43.63 35.77 -42.22
CA HIS A 2 -43.35 36.34 -40.91
C HIS A 2 -41.98 35.87 -40.45
N THR A 3 -40.97 36.71 -40.62
CA THR A 3 -39.66 36.57 -39.96
C THR A 3 -39.55 37.70 -38.95
N VAL A 4 -39.94 37.37 -37.72
CA VAL A 4 -39.85 38.27 -36.57
C VAL A 4 -38.39 38.42 -36.15
N ASN A 5 -38.06 39.68 -35.88
CA ASN A 5 -36.82 40.32 -35.44
C ASN A 5 -36.19 39.73 -34.14
N ILE A 6 -35.96 38.41 -34.07
CA ILE A 6 -35.47 37.76 -32.84
C ILE A 6 -33.98 38.08 -32.58
N PHE A 7 -33.19 38.42 -33.62
CA PHE A 7 -31.75 38.61 -33.47
C PHE A 7 -31.31 39.98 -32.90
N LYS A 8 -32.16 41.02 -32.94
CA LYS A 8 -31.78 42.37 -32.47
C LYS A 8 -31.79 42.53 -30.94
N ASN A 9 -32.52 41.67 -30.22
CA ASN A 9 -32.64 41.76 -28.76
C ASN A 9 -31.72 40.79 -27.99
N ILE A 10 -31.08 39.83 -28.66
CA ILE A 10 -30.20 38.85 -28.00
C ILE A 10 -28.79 39.41 -27.77
N ILE A 11 -28.29 40.24 -28.69
CA ILE A 11 -26.94 40.83 -28.62
C ILE A 11 -26.73 41.72 -27.37
N PRO A 12 -27.64 42.64 -26.98
CA PRO A 12 -27.43 43.44 -25.76
C PRO A 12 -27.50 42.60 -24.48
N ILE A 13 -28.22 41.47 -24.47
CA ILE A 13 -28.35 40.58 -23.31
C ILE A 13 -27.04 39.80 -23.07
N ILE A 14 -26.37 39.37 -24.14
CA ILE A 14 -25.08 38.64 -24.03
C ILE A 14 -23.96 39.57 -23.54
N ILE A 15 -23.96 40.84 -23.96
CA ILE A 15 -22.97 41.83 -23.51
C ILE A 15 -23.20 42.25 -22.04
N ALA A 16 -24.45 42.31 -21.59
CA ALA A 16 -24.76 42.52 -20.17
C ALA A 16 -24.34 41.31 -19.31
N ALA A 17 -24.52 40.09 -19.80
CA ALA A 17 -24.14 38.88 -19.05
C ALA A 17 -22.62 38.73 -18.86
N THR A 18 -21.79 39.17 -19.81
CA THR A 18 -20.32 39.11 -19.65
C THR A 18 -19.75 40.17 -18.72
N ALA A 19 -20.46 41.30 -18.52
CA ALA A 19 -20.05 42.35 -17.58
C ALA A 19 -20.30 41.98 -16.10
N PHE A 20 -21.32 41.16 -15.81
CA PHE A 20 -21.66 40.78 -14.42
C PHE A 20 -21.08 39.43 -13.96
N TYR A 21 -20.54 38.59 -14.85
CA TYR A 21 -19.88 37.32 -14.49
C TYR A 21 -18.36 37.39 -14.44
N GLY A 22 -17.78 38.59 -14.57
CA GLY A 22 -16.39 38.86 -14.22
C GLY A 22 -16.16 38.78 -12.72
N CYS A 23 -16.30 37.60 -12.11
CA CYS A 23 -15.68 37.31 -10.83
C CYS A 23 -14.16 37.40 -11.04
N SER A 24 -13.62 38.61 -10.94
CA SER A 24 -12.22 38.80 -10.57
C SER A 24 -12.08 38.23 -9.16
N ARG A 25 -11.87 36.91 -9.06
CA ARG A 25 -11.21 36.33 -7.91
C ARG A 25 -9.88 37.04 -7.85
N LYS A 26 -9.80 38.09 -7.03
CA LYS A 26 -8.52 38.56 -6.51
C LYS A 26 -7.89 37.32 -5.90
N HIS A 27 -6.94 36.72 -6.62
CA HIS A 27 -6.03 35.76 -6.03
C HIS A 27 -5.29 36.59 -4.99
N THR A 28 -5.76 36.54 -3.74
CA THR A 28 -4.99 36.98 -2.60
C THR A 28 -3.79 36.04 -2.53
N SER A 29 -2.78 36.31 -3.36
CA SER A 29 -1.42 35.81 -3.17
C SER A 29 -0.85 36.52 -1.96
N LYS A 30 -1.33 36.16 -0.77
CA LYS A 30 -0.62 36.36 0.48
C LYS A 30 -1.01 35.25 1.43
N THR A 31 -0.12 34.30 1.52
CA THR A 31 0.41 33.85 2.81
C THR A 31 1.82 33.33 2.54
N ASN A 32 2.82 34.19 2.70
CA ASN A 32 4.16 33.72 3.10
C ASN A 32 4.02 33.20 4.55
N VAL A 33 3.24 32.14 4.75
CA VAL A 33 3.28 31.38 6.00
C VAL A 33 4.59 30.63 5.91
N ALA A 34 5.53 30.98 6.79
CA ALA A 34 6.76 30.22 6.91
C ALA A 34 6.38 28.76 7.22
N ILE A 35 6.52 27.89 6.23
CA ILE A 35 6.34 26.46 6.42
C ILE A 35 7.46 26.04 7.36
N SER A 36 7.11 25.47 8.51
CA SER A 36 8.13 24.96 9.43
C SER A 36 8.94 23.87 8.73
N GLU A 37 10.23 23.76 9.05
CA GLU A 37 11.10 22.71 8.52
C GLU A 37 10.51 21.31 8.74
N ILE A 38 9.84 21.10 9.89
CA ILE A 38 9.12 19.87 10.21
C ILE A 38 8.00 19.60 9.21
N THR A 39 7.15 20.60 8.92
CA THR A 39 6.05 20.45 7.97
C THR A 39 6.59 20.19 6.56
N PHE A 40 7.64 20.91 6.16
CA PHE A 40 8.29 20.68 4.87
C PHE A 40 8.83 19.26 4.73
N LYS A 41 9.51 18.75 5.77
CA LYS A 41 10.01 17.37 5.79
C LYS A 41 8.88 16.34 5.71
N GLN A 42 7.84 16.53 6.52
CA GLN A 42 6.65 15.67 6.50
C GLN A 42 6.00 15.62 5.12
N ASP A 43 5.84 16.77 4.47
CA ASP A 43 5.23 16.90 3.15
C ASP A 43 6.09 16.26 2.06
N SER A 44 7.41 16.42 2.15
CA SER A 44 8.36 15.77 1.23
C SER A 44 8.28 14.24 1.30
N LEU A 45 8.28 13.68 2.52
CA LEU A 45 8.17 12.24 2.74
C LEU A 45 6.80 11.70 2.28
N ALA A 46 5.72 12.44 2.55
CA ALA A 46 4.38 12.11 2.07
C ALA A 46 4.33 12.10 0.53
N PHE A 47 4.96 13.08 -0.12
CA PHE A 47 5.04 13.13 -1.57
C PHE A 47 5.83 11.96 -2.16
N GLU A 48 6.91 11.52 -1.51
CA GLU A 48 7.62 10.29 -1.89
C GLU A 48 6.72 9.05 -1.84
N LEU A 49 5.94 8.89 -0.77
CA LEU A 49 4.98 7.79 -0.62
C LEU A 49 3.90 7.83 -1.70
N CYS A 50 3.32 9.00 -1.98
CA CYS A 50 2.31 9.12 -3.03
C CYS A 50 2.85 8.85 -4.43
N LYS A 51 4.11 9.20 -4.72
CA LYS A 51 4.76 8.80 -5.98
C LYS A 51 4.89 7.28 -6.09
N MET A 52 5.32 6.62 -5.00
CA MET A 52 5.43 5.16 -4.98
C MET A 52 4.05 4.49 -5.15
N TYR A 53 3.03 4.97 -4.44
CA TYR A 53 1.66 4.47 -4.57
C TYR A 53 1.09 4.67 -5.97
N GLY A 54 1.23 5.87 -6.55
CA GLY A 54 0.77 6.16 -7.90
C GLY A 54 1.46 5.30 -8.95
N PHE A 55 2.74 4.99 -8.78
CA PHE A 55 3.48 4.10 -9.68
C PHE A 55 3.03 2.64 -9.52
N ASP A 56 2.91 2.14 -8.29
CA ASP A 56 2.47 0.78 -7.98
C ASP A 56 1.03 0.51 -8.42
N GLN A 57 0.09 1.43 -8.11
CA GLN A 57 -1.33 1.27 -8.42
C GLN A 57 -1.70 1.74 -9.82
N GLY A 58 -1.05 2.78 -10.34
CA GLY A 58 -1.43 3.40 -11.62
C GLY A 58 -1.33 2.43 -12.80
N ILE A 59 -0.34 1.52 -12.79
CA ILE A 59 -0.18 0.52 -13.85
C ILE A 59 -1.28 -0.55 -13.82
N ARG A 60 -2.08 -0.59 -12.74
CA ARG A 60 -3.18 -1.55 -12.58
C ARG A 60 -4.48 -1.02 -13.20
N ASP A 61 -4.53 0.25 -13.63
CA ASP A 61 -5.70 0.84 -14.29
C ASP A 61 -6.15 -0.02 -15.49
N SER A 62 -7.42 -0.44 -15.48
CA SER A 62 -8.04 -1.22 -16.54
C SER A 62 -8.06 -0.54 -17.90
N LYS A 63 -7.97 0.79 -17.93
CA LYS A 63 -7.97 1.60 -19.17
C LYS A 63 -6.64 1.54 -19.92
N LEU A 64 -5.56 1.13 -19.25
CA LEU A 64 -4.25 1.03 -19.87
C LEU A 64 -4.09 -0.29 -20.62
N THR A 65 -3.71 -0.20 -21.90
CA THR A 65 -3.50 -1.35 -22.79
C THR A 65 -2.00 -1.60 -22.99
N PHE A 66 -1.43 -2.50 -22.20
CA PHE A 66 -0.06 -3.00 -22.34
C PHE A 66 0.06 -4.42 -21.77
N ASN A 67 1.23 -5.04 -21.94
CA ASN A 67 1.50 -6.36 -21.38
C ASN A 67 1.65 -6.32 -19.85
N LYS A 68 0.53 -6.34 -19.12
CA LYS A 68 0.48 -6.28 -17.65
C LYS A 68 1.29 -7.41 -17.01
N LYS A 69 1.25 -8.63 -17.56
CA LYS A 69 1.97 -9.80 -17.03
C LYS A 69 3.49 -9.57 -17.02
N GLU A 70 4.01 -8.84 -18.00
CA GLU A 70 5.43 -8.52 -18.09
C GLU A 70 5.82 -7.28 -17.26
N LEU A 71 4.98 -6.23 -17.27
CA LEU A 71 5.33 -4.96 -16.65
C LEU A 71 5.04 -4.92 -15.14
N MET A 72 3.94 -5.53 -14.67
CA MET A 72 3.56 -5.50 -13.25
C MET A 72 4.70 -5.99 -12.33
N PRO A 73 5.35 -7.15 -12.57
CA PRO A 73 6.42 -7.62 -11.69
C PRO A 73 7.62 -6.66 -11.63
N LYS A 74 7.93 -5.97 -12.75
CA LYS A 74 9.02 -4.98 -12.81
C LYS A 74 8.66 -3.75 -11.97
N VAL A 75 7.43 -3.25 -12.10
CA VAL A 75 6.92 -2.11 -11.32
C VAL A 75 6.86 -2.44 -9.83
N ASP A 76 6.35 -3.61 -9.48
CA ASP A 76 6.27 -4.09 -8.10
C ASP A 76 7.67 -4.19 -7.48
N SER A 77 8.66 -4.68 -8.23
CA SER A 77 10.05 -4.79 -7.79
C SER A 77 10.71 -3.43 -7.56
N ILE A 78 10.50 -2.46 -8.46
CA ILE A 78 11.02 -1.09 -8.33
C ILE A 78 10.35 -0.39 -7.13
N SER A 79 9.03 -0.53 -7.00
CA SER A 79 8.28 0.07 -5.90
C SER A 79 8.72 -0.49 -4.55
N PHE A 80 8.98 -1.81 -4.48
CA PHE A 80 9.53 -2.45 -3.29
C PHE A 80 10.93 -1.92 -2.94
N ALA A 81 11.84 -1.81 -3.91
CA ALA A 81 13.17 -1.27 -3.68
C ALA A 81 13.11 0.19 -3.17
N ASN A 82 12.22 1.00 -3.72
CA ASN A 82 12.00 2.37 -3.27
C ASN A 82 11.45 2.42 -1.83
N LEU A 83 10.48 1.56 -1.50
CA LEU A 83 9.95 1.45 -0.14
C LEU A 83 11.04 1.02 0.85
N VAL A 84 11.85 0.02 0.51
CA VAL A 84 12.99 -0.42 1.35
C VAL A 84 13.95 0.74 1.61
N ASN A 85 14.29 1.52 0.59
CA ASN A 85 15.15 2.70 0.72
C ASN A 85 14.52 3.76 1.63
N PHE A 86 13.22 4.01 1.48
CA PHE A 86 12.46 4.92 2.33
C PHE A 86 12.50 4.48 3.79
N VAL A 87 12.17 3.21 4.06
CA VAL A 87 12.12 2.64 5.42
C VAL A 87 13.51 2.59 6.06
N THR A 88 14.55 2.28 5.28
CA THR A 88 15.93 2.27 5.76
C THR A 88 16.37 3.66 6.22
N LYS A 89 16.00 4.72 5.49
CA LYS A 89 16.41 6.10 5.78
C LYS A 89 15.56 6.76 6.85
N ASN A 90 14.25 6.51 6.85
CA ASN A 90 13.28 7.30 7.61
C ASN A 90 12.50 6.49 8.66
N GLY A 91 12.54 5.15 8.59
CA GLY A 91 11.62 4.26 9.31
C GLY A 91 10.32 4.02 8.55
N TYR A 92 9.47 3.13 9.09
CA TYR A 92 8.17 2.85 8.49
C TYR A 92 7.26 4.09 8.52
N PRO A 93 6.43 4.33 7.47
CA PRO A 93 5.50 5.46 7.45
C PRO A 93 4.49 5.38 8.60
N THR A 94 4.57 6.34 9.52
CA THR A 94 3.69 6.47 10.69
C THR A 94 3.16 7.89 10.80
N GLU A 95 2.10 8.09 11.59
CA GLU A 95 1.57 9.44 11.88
C GLU A 95 2.65 10.35 12.51
N THR A 96 3.52 9.82 13.36
CA THR A 96 4.63 10.61 13.95
C THR A 96 5.61 11.10 12.89
N LEU A 97 5.96 10.26 11.92
CA LEU A 97 6.90 10.60 10.86
C LEU A 97 6.32 11.59 9.84
N LEU A 98 5.04 11.42 9.50
CA LEU A 98 4.40 12.09 8.35
C LEU A 98 3.45 13.22 8.76
N GLY A 99 3.07 13.26 10.04
CA GLY A 99 2.07 14.17 10.55
C GLY A 99 0.65 13.70 10.22
N LYS A 100 -0.28 14.05 11.12
CA LYS A 100 -1.71 13.68 11.04
C LYS A 100 -2.40 14.11 9.74
N ARG A 101 -1.94 15.20 9.13
CA ARG A 101 -2.51 15.73 7.88
C ARG A 101 -2.17 14.83 6.68
N ASN A 102 -0.93 14.36 6.61
CA ASN A 102 -0.46 13.60 5.45
C ASN A 102 -0.79 12.12 5.57
N ILE A 103 -0.71 11.54 6.77
CA ILE A 103 -0.95 10.10 6.96
C ILE A 103 -2.36 9.68 6.52
N LYS A 104 -3.33 10.60 6.57
CA LYS A 104 -4.73 10.37 6.16
C LYS A 104 -4.97 10.43 4.66
N GLN A 105 -3.97 10.80 3.87
CA GLN A 105 -4.09 10.75 2.42
C GLN A 105 -3.98 9.30 1.98
N GLU A 106 -4.92 8.82 1.16
CA GLU A 106 -4.96 7.42 0.70
C GLU A 106 -3.61 6.96 0.14
N CYS A 107 -2.98 7.80 -0.69
CA CYS A 107 -1.70 7.50 -1.31
C CYS A 107 -0.52 7.42 -0.33
N VAL A 108 -0.66 7.97 0.88
CA VAL A 108 0.35 7.87 1.95
C VAL A 108 0.07 6.63 2.79
N GLU A 109 -1.16 6.48 3.29
CA GLU A 109 -1.59 5.37 4.14
C GLU A 109 -1.40 4.01 3.43
N SER A 110 -1.78 3.96 2.16
CA SER A 110 -1.83 2.70 1.40
C SER A 110 -0.52 2.35 0.70
N ALA A 111 0.45 3.26 0.62
CA ALA A 111 1.69 3.05 -0.14
C ALA A 111 2.44 1.80 0.34
N ALA A 112 2.84 1.78 1.62
CA ALA A 112 3.60 0.67 2.17
C ALA A 112 2.77 -0.62 2.19
N VAL A 113 1.48 -0.52 2.52
CA VAL A 113 0.56 -1.65 2.57
C VAL A 113 0.48 -2.36 1.22
N ALA A 114 0.18 -1.62 0.16
CA ALA A 114 0.04 -2.15 -1.18
C ALA A 114 1.34 -2.78 -1.69
N ILE A 115 2.46 -2.06 -1.56
CA ILE A 115 3.76 -2.51 -2.05
C ILE A 115 4.21 -3.79 -1.34
N LEU A 116 4.02 -3.88 -0.01
CA LEU A 116 4.34 -5.09 0.74
C LEU A 116 3.46 -6.27 0.31
N LEU A 117 2.15 -6.05 0.15
CA LEU A 117 1.23 -7.07 -0.33
C LEU A 117 1.53 -7.51 -1.76
N HIS A 118 2.13 -6.69 -2.61
CA HIS A 118 2.55 -7.11 -3.96
C HIS A 118 3.87 -7.90 -3.95
N ASN A 119 4.69 -7.73 -2.91
CA ASN A 119 6.03 -8.31 -2.84
C ASN A 119 6.25 -9.27 -1.64
N PRO A 120 5.29 -10.14 -1.27
CA PRO A 120 5.43 -10.96 -0.06
C PRO A 120 6.54 -12.01 -0.20
N HIS A 121 6.87 -12.41 -1.44
CA HIS A 121 7.98 -13.32 -1.73
C HIS A 121 9.34 -12.75 -1.33
N ARG A 122 9.54 -11.43 -1.42
CA ARG A 122 10.78 -10.77 -1.00
C ARG A 122 10.96 -10.90 0.51
N LEU A 123 9.88 -10.72 1.27
CA LEU A 123 9.91 -10.84 2.74
C LEU A 123 10.08 -12.28 3.22
N VAL A 124 9.53 -13.25 2.51
CA VAL A 124 9.67 -14.67 2.89
C VAL A 124 11.05 -15.22 2.53
N ASN A 125 11.58 -14.87 1.36
CA ASN A 125 12.78 -15.51 0.80
C ASN A 125 14.09 -14.75 1.07
N GLU A 126 14.04 -13.44 1.34
CA GLU A 126 15.23 -12.62 1.55
C GLU A 126 15.28 -12.10 2.99
N LYS A 127 16.19 -12.68 3.78
CA LYS A 127 16.29 -12.41 5.22
C LYS A 127 16.49 -10.93 5.53
N VAL A 128 17.28 -10.23 4.73
CA VAL A 128 17.57 -8.80 4.92
C VAL A 128 16.30 -7.95 4.96
N TYR A 129 15.31 -8.26 4.12
CA TYR A 129 14.05 -7.52 4.11
C TYR A 129 13.11 -8.00 5.20
N PHE A 130 13.06 -9.31 5.47
CA PHE A 130 12.34 -9.81 6.64
C PHE A 130 12.77 -9.09 7.92
N ASP A 131 14.09 -9.03 8.17
CA ASP A 131 14.67 -8.41 9.36
C ASP A 131 14.39 -6.90 9.41
N LEU A 132 14.47 -6.21 8.27
CA LEU A 132 14.17 -4.77 8.17
C LEU A 132 12.74 -4.49 8.65
N PHE A 133 11.75 -5.20 8.12
CA PHE A 133 10.35 -4.97 8.48
C PHE A 133 10.00 -5.55 9.85
N LEU A 134 10.62 -6.66 10.26
CA LEU A 134 10.48 -7.20 11.62
C LEU A 134 10.96 -6.21 12.68
N LYS A 135 12.03 -5.45 12.41
CA LYS A 135 12.48 -4.37 13.29
C LYS A 135 11.41 -3.29 13.46
N GLU A 136 10.68 -2.96 12.40
CA GLU A 136 9.58 -1.99 12.47
C GLU A 136 8.34 -2.55 13.19
N VAL A 137 8.05 -3.86 13.05
CA VAL A 137 7.05 -4.55 13.88
C VAL A 137 7.42 -4.47 15.36
N LYS A 138 8.67 -4.79 15.72
CA LYS A 138 9.17 -4.74 17.11
C LYS A 138 9.16 -3.34 17.71
N LYS A 139 9.24 -2.28 16.88
CA LYS A 139 9.07 -0.88 17.30
C LYS A 139 7.60 -0.49 17.51
N GLY A 140 6.65 -1.33 17.09
CA GLY A 140 5.22 -0.99 17.08
C GLY A 140 4.80 -0.11 15.91
N ASN A 141 5.65 0.06 14.89
CA ASN A 141 5.33 0.85 13.71
C ASN A 141 4.52 0.07 12.67
N ILE A 142 4.57 -1.27 12.75
CA ILE A 142 3.80 -2.19 11.90
C ILE A 142 3.02 -3.12 12.83
N ASP A 143 1.73 -3.26 12.60
CA ASP A 143 0.91 -4.24 13.32
C ASP A 143 1.33 -5.67 12.97
N SER A 144 1.51 -6.52 13.98
CA SER A 144 1.97 -7.90 13.79
C SER A 144 0.98 -8.76 12.99
N ASN A 145 -0.33 -8.52 13.09
CA ASN A 145 -1.33 -9.26 12.30
C ASN A 145 -1.28 -8.83 10.83
N PHE A 146 -1.09 -7.54 10.57
CA PHE A 146 -0.85 -7.07 9.21
C PHE A 146 0.42 -7.69 8.62
N PHE A 147 1.53 -7.72 9.36
CA PHE A 147 2.77 -8.36 8.89
C PHE A 147 2.58 -9.85 8.60
N ALA A 148 1.87 -10.58 9.48
CA ALA A 148 1.48 -11.97 9.23
C ALA A 148 0.65 -12.13 7.95
N SER A 149 -0.30 -11.22 7.69
CA SER A 149 -1.14 -11.24 6.49
C SER A 149 -0.32 -11.04 5.21
N VAL A 150 0.66 -10.13 5.24
CA VAL A 150 1.61 -9.96 4.12
C VAL A 150 2.38 -11.25 3.87
N LEU A 151 2.95 -11.87 4.91
CA LEU A 151 3.70 -13.13 4.77
C LEU A 151 2.80 -14.27 4.29
N ASP A 152 1.58 -14.37 4.81
CA ASP A 152 0.61 -15.39 4.42
C ASP A 152 0.13 -15.25 2.98
N LYS A 153 0.11 -14.04 2.42
CA LYS A 153 -0.18 -13.86 1.00
C LYS A 153 0.78 -14.65 0.12
N TYR A 154 2.06 -14.78 0.50
CA TYR A 154 3.01 -15.64 -0.23
C TYR A 154 2.56 -17.11 -0.21
N TYR A 155 2.24 -17.64 0.97
CA TYR A 155 1.82 -19.04 1.12
C TYR A 155 0.48 -19.31 0.43
N TRP A 156 -0.46 -18.38 0.55
CA TRP A 156 -1.76 -18.44 -0.12
C TRP A 156 -1.63 -18.46 -1.65
N ILE A 157 -0.76 -17.60 -2.22
CA ILE A 157 -0.49 -17.57 -3.67
C ILE A 157 0.16 -18.89 -4.12
N ASN A 158 1.12 -19.40 -3.35
CA ASN A 158 1.94 -20.56 -3.70
C ASN A 158 1.36 -21.90 -3.21
N SER A 159 0.21 -21.91 -2.55
CA SER A 159 -0.43 -23.13 -2.08
C SER A 159 -0.66 -24.09 -3.27
N PRO A 160 -0.22 -25.35 -3.19
CA PRO A 160 -0.43 -26.34 -4.26
C PRO A 160 -1.92 -26.52 -4.55
N ASN A 161 -2.74 -26.54 -3.50
CA ASN A 161 -4.19 -26.65 -3.61
C ASN A 161 -4.87 -25.29 -3.77
N LYS A 162 -5.18 -24.89 -5.02
CA LYS A 162 -5.87 -23.61 -5.30
C LYS A 162 -7.33 -23.55 -4.81
N LYS A 163 -7.97 -24.71 -4.55
CA LYS A 163 -9.35 -24.77 -4.04
C LYS A 163 -9.42 -24.61 -2.52
N LYS A 164 -8.38 -25.06 -1.81
CA LYS A 164 -8.26 -24.97 -0.35
C LYS A 164 -6.90 -24.38 0.01
N ARG A 165 -6.71 -23.10 -0.34
CA ARG A 165 -5.43 -22.43 -0.14
C ARG A 165 -5.06 -22.41 1.34
N LYS A 166 -3.80 -22.75 1.60
CA LYS A 166 -3.23 -22.81 2.94
C LYS A 166 -2.33 -21.62 3.19
N VAL A 167 -2.18 -21.28 4.46
CA VAL A 167 -1.30 -20.23 4.95
C VAL A 167 -0.41 -20.78 6.06
N PHE A 168 0.57 -20.00 6.53
CA PHE A 168 1.54 -20.49 7.49
C PHE A 168 1.41 -19.82 8.87
N TYR A 169 1.19 -18.51 8.91
CA TYR A 169 1.07 -17.74 10.14
C TYR A 169 -0.35 -17.74 10.68
N GLY A 170 -1.37 -17.79 9.82
CA GLY A 170 -2.76 -17.61 10.19
C GLY A 170 -3.14 -16.13 10.15
N SER A 171 -4.04 -15.80 9.22
CA SER A 171 -4.45 -14.44 8.88
C SER A 171 -5.83 -14.45 8.23
N GLU A 172 -6.29 -13.29 7.74
CA GLU A 172 -7.53 -13.18 6.95
C GLU A 172 -7.54 -14.07 5.69
N PHE A 173 -6.38 -14.46 5.17
CA PHE A 173 -6.27 -15.35 4.02
C PHE A 173 -6.60 -16.81 4.34
N GLY A 174 -6.56 -17.22 5.61
CA GLY A 174 -6.92 -18.57 6.02
C GLY A 174 -6.27 -19.04 7.31
N LYS A 175 -6.46 -20.33 7.60
CA LYS A 175 -5.90 -21.03 8.76
C LYS A 175 -4.70 -21.89 8.36
N PRO A 176 -3.67 -22.00 9.22
CA PRO A 176 -2.56 -22.90 9.02
C PRO A 176 -2.95 -24.35 9.33
N CYS A 177 -2.13 -25.29 8.86
CA CYS A 177 -2.35 -26.71 9.06
C CYS A 177 -1.91 -27.15 10.45
N ILE A 178 -2.66 -28.03 11.11
CA ILE A 178 -2.29 -28.54 12.44
C ILE A 178 -0.94 -29.30 12.40
N GLN A 179 -0.63 -29.91 11.26
CA GLN A 179 0.65 -30.58 10.98
C GLN A 179 1.87 -29.66 11.17
N THR A 180 1.68 -28.34 11.07
CA THR A 180 2.76 -27.34 11.17
C THR A 180 2.71 -26.53 12.46
N LYS A 181 1.86 -26.93 13.43
CA LYS A 181 1.56 -26.20 14.66
C LYS A 181 2.79 -25.63 15.36
N GLU A 182 3.81 -26.45 15.59
CA GLU A 182 5.04 -26.01 16.27
C GLU A 182 5.80 -24.94 15.48
N ALA A 183 6.02 -25.18 14.18
CA ALA A 183 6.73 -24.24 13.31
C ALA A 183 5.95 -22.93 13.14
N THR A 184 4.63 -23.01 12.93
CA THR A 184 3.72 -21.86 12.86
C THR A 184 3.80 -21.03 14.14
N ASN A 185 3.62 -21.65 15.31
CA ASN A 185 3.61 -20.92 16.58
C ASN A 185 4.98 -20.30 16.88
N LYS A 186 6.08 -20.99 16.55
CA LYS A 186 7.43 -20.40 16.66
C LYS A 186 7.58 -19.15 15.80
N ALA A 187 7.13 -19.20 14.54
CA ALA A 187 7.22 -18.08 13.62
C ALA A 187 6.28 -16.92 14.01
N ARG A 188 5.09 -17.23 14.56
CA ARG A 188 4.18 -16.22 15.11
C ARG A 188 4.80 -15.45 16.28
N ILE A 189 5.43 -16.16 17.21
CA ILE A 189 6.13 -15.54 18.34
C ILE A 189 7.25 -14.62 17.83
N GLU A 190 8.01 -15.03 16.81
CA GLU A 190 9.09 -14.24 16.24
C GLU A 190 8.61 -12.85 15.76
N ILE A 191 7.41 -12.78 15.19
CA ILE A 191 6.80 -11.54 14.69
C ILE A 191 5.90 -10.83 15.72
N GLY A 192 5.93 -11.27 16.99
CA GLY A 192 5.20 -10.63 18.09
C GLY A 192 3.75 -11.07 18.25
N LEU A 193 3.31 -12.14 17.57
CA LEU A 193 1.97 -12.71 17.75
C LEU A 193 1.96 -13.80 18.82
N LEU A 194 0.80 -13.95 19.47
CA LEU A 194 0.54 -15.09 20.34
C LEU A 194 0.44 -16.39 19.53
N PRO A 195 0.84 -17.54 20.11
CA PRO A 195 0.53 -18.85 19.57
C PRO A 195 -0.96 -19.01 19.28
N LEU A 196 -1.29 -19.71 18.20
CA LEU A 196 -2.66 -20.08 17.87
C LEU A 196 -3.15 -21.19 18.80
N LYS A 197 -4.44 -21.13 19.12
CA LYS A 197 -5.17 -22.23 19.75
C LYS A 197 -5.44 -23.35 18.75
N GLU A 198 -5.79 -24.53 19.24
CA GLU A 198 -5.96 -25.73 18.41
C GLU A 198 -7.07 -25.56 17.36
N GLU A 199 -8.17 -24.91 17.74
CA GLU A 199 -9.32 -24.60 16.88
C GLU A 199 -9.01 -23.59 15.76
N GLU A 200 -7.88 -22.91 15.83
CA GLU A 200 -7.40 -21.97 14.82
C GLU A 200 -6.55 -22.66 13.74
N PHE A 201 -6.28 -23.96 13.90
CA PHE A 201 -5.69 -24.81 12.87
C PHE A 201 -6.76 -25.61 12.12
N ILE A 202 -6.37 -26.12 10.94
CA ILE A 202 -7.17 -27.08 10.17
C ILE A 202 -6.37 -28.35 9.91
N ASP A 203 -7.03 -29.50 9.90
CA ASP A 203 -6.40 -30.74 9.48
C ASP A 203 -6.21 -30.74 7.95
N CYS A 204 -4.95 -30.77 7.51
CA CYS A 204 -4.58 -30.82 6.10
C CYS A 204 -4.22 -32.23 5.61
N GLY A 205 -4.35 -33.26 6.46
CA GLY A 205 -3.99 -34.64 6.13
C GLY A 205 -2.56 -34.77 5.64
N GLN A 206 -2.40 -35.27 4.41
CA GLN A 206 -1.11 -35.50 3.73
C GLN A 206 -0.80 -34.45 2.65
N GLU A 207 -1.47 -33.30 2.67
CA GLU A 207 -1.20 -32.23 1.70
C GLU A 207 0.26 -31.75 1.80
N GLU A 208 0.94 -31.60 0.66
CA GLU A 208 2.26 -30.98 0.63
C GLU A 208 2.14 -29.49 1.00
N LEU A 209 2.88 -29.08 2.03
CA LEU A 209 2.82 -27.72 2.55
C LEU A 209 4.03 -26.93 2.09
N ASN A 210 3.79 -25.77 1.48
CA ASN A 210 4.85 -24.83 1.19
C ASN A 210 5.29 -24.17 2.52
N MET A 211 6.35 -24.68 3.12
CA MET A 211 6.86 -24.22 4.41
C MET A 211 7.95 -23.16 4.23
N PRO A 212 8.15 -22.26 5.20
CA PRO A 212 9.28 -21.34 5.18
C PRO A 212 10.57 -22.14 5.00
N LYS A 213 11.29 -21.87 3.90
CA LYS A 213 12.63 -22.40 3.73
C LYS A 213 13.54 -21.71 4.74
N LYS A 214 14.61 -22.41 5.16
CA LYS A 214 15.66 -21.78 5.97
C LYS A 214 16.17 -20.55 5.22
N GLN A 215 15.93 -19.37 5.75
CA GLN A 215 16.30 -18.13 5.09
C GLN A 215 17.83 -18.07 4.96
N ILE A 216 18.31 -17.87 3.74
CA ILE A 216 19.74 -17.72 3.47
C ILE A 216 20.09 -16.25 3.71
N ALA A 217 21.14 -16.00 4.49
CA ALA A 217 21.67 -14.66 4.67
C ALA A 217 22.38 -14.25 3.36
N TYR A 218 21.78 -13.30 2.65
CA TYR A 218 22.42 -12.58 1.55
C TYR A 218 22.48 -11.10 1.92
#